data_AF-A0A957Q102-F1
#
_entry.id   AF-A0A957Q102-F1
#
_cell.length_a   1.000
_cell.length_b   1.000
_cell.length_c   1.000
_cell.angle_alpha   90.00
_cell.angle_beta   90.00
_cell.angle_gamma   90.00
#
_symmetry.space_group_name_H-M   'P 1'
#
loop_
_entity.id
_entity.type
_entity.pdbx_description
1 polymer ?
#
loop_
_entity_poly.entity_id
_entity_poly.type
_entity_poly.pdbx_seq_one_letter_code
_entity_poly.pdbx_strand_id
1 'polypeptide(L)'
;IQKGRIQVSTDIQSFLNLVLQANNIQLIPISTEIATQSVQLPTTVNSDPADRLIVATAIVKKATLVTADHNLRSTSQIPTIW
;
A
#
# COMPACT_ATOMS: atom_id res chain seq x y z
N ILE A 1 15.28 -5.24 4.12
CA ILE A 1 16.22 -4.35 4.84
C ILE A 1 16.38 -4.82 6.30
N GLN A 2 15.60 -4.37 7.29
CA GLN A 2 15.79 -4.83 8.69
C GLN A 2 15.50 -6.34 8.91
N LYS A 3 14.51 -6.90 8.19
CA LYS A 3 14.20 -8.34 8.21
C LYS A 3 15.05 -9.17 7.24
N GLY A 4 16.11 -8.61 6.63
CA GLY A 4 16.98 -9.31 5.68
C GLY A 4 16.37 -9.66 4.30
N ARG A 5 15.06 -9.45 4.08
CA ARG A 5 14.35 -9.82 2.84
C ARG A 5 14.73 -9.05 1.58
N ILE A 6 15.36 -7.90 1.74
CA ILE A 6 15.80 -7.01 0.65
C ILE A 6 17.16 -6.47 1.08
N GLN A 7 18.19 -6.68 0.26
CA GLN A 7 19.52 -6.10 0.41
C GLN A 7 19.62 -4.87 -0.50
N VAL A 8 20.12 -3.77 0.05
CA VAL A 8 20.34 -2.51 -0.67
C VAL A 8 21.79 -2.08 -0.49
N SER A 9 22.42 -1.58 -1.55
CA SER A 9 23.81 -1.12 -1.55
C SER A 9 23.97 0.36 -1.15
N THR A 10 22.87 1.03 -0.82
CA THR A 10 22.79 2.45 -0.48
C THR A 10 21.85 2.64 0.72
N ASP A 11 21.73 3.86 1.24
CA ASP A 11 20.78 4.17 2.29
C ASP A 11 19.32 4.08 1.78
N ILE A 12 18.39 3.94 2.72
CA ILE A 12 16.98 3.69 2.41
C ILE A 12 16.37 4.85 1.59
N GLN A 13 16.72 6.10 1.91
CA GLN A 13 16.14 7.26 1.25
C GLN A 13 16.62 7.35 -0.20
N SER A 14 17.91 7.15 -0.43
CA SER A 14 18.50 7.10 -1.77
C SER A 14 17.90 5.96 -2.60
N PHE A 15 17.74 4.77 -2.01
CA PHE A 15 17.10 3.63 -2.68
C PHE A 15 15.67 3.95 -3.12
N LEU A 16 14.85 4.52 -2.25
CA LEU A 16 13.46 4.89 -2.57
C LEU A 16 13.40 5.95 -3.68
N ASN A 17 14.24 6.97 -3.62
CA ASN A 17 14.32 8.00 -4.66
C ASN A 17 14.69 7.38 -6.01
N LEU A 18 15.62 6.42 -6.04
CA LEU A 18 16.02 5.72 -7.27
C LEU A 18 14.86 4.90 -7.85
N VAL A 19 14.11 4.18 -7.00
CA VAL A 19 12.93 3.40 -7.42
C VAL A 19 11.87 4.30 -8.03
N LEU A 20 11.60 5.46 -7.41
CA LEU A 20 10.64 6.45 -7.92
C LEU A 20 11.08 7.09 -9.24
N GLN A 21 12.39 7.29 -9.46
CA GLN A 21 12.93 7.88 -10.69
C GLN A 21 12.99 6.86 -11.84
N ALA A 22 13.35 5.62 -11.56
CA ALA A 22 13.58 4.60 -12.58
C ALA A 22 12.28 3.96 -13.10
N ASN A 23 11.21 4.03 -12.32
CA ASN A 23 9.93 3.42 -12.65
C ASN A 23 8.87 4.52 -12.79
N ASN A 24 7.83 4.28 -13.59
CA ASN A 24 6.68 5.18 -13.68
C ASN A 24 5.78 5.04 -12.42
N ILE A 25 6.35 5.30 -11.24
CA ILE A 25 5.70 5.19 -9.94
C ILE A 25 5.36 6.59 -9.45
N GLN A 26 4.09 6.79 -9.10
CA GLN A 26 3.63 8.02 -8.49
C GLN A 26 3.48 7.82 -6.97
N LEU A 27 4.12 8.70 -6.19
CA LEU A 27 3.89 8.75 -4.75
C LEU A 27 2.54 9.41 -4.46
N ILE A 28 1.69 8.73 -3.69
CA ILE A 28 0.37 9.24 -3.30
C ILE A 28 0.43 9.72 -1.84
N PRO A 29 0.26 11.03 -1.58
CA PRO A 29 0.14 11.53 -0.21
C PRO A 29 -1.13 11.02 0.46
N ILE A 30 -1.07 10.83 1.78
CA ILE A 30 -2.25 10.52 2.60
C ILE A 30 -3.09 11.80 2.69
N SER A 31 -4.20 11.85 1.96
CA SER A 31 -5.19 12.91 2.09
C SER A 31 -6.11 12.69 3.29
N THR A 32 -6.88 13.72 3.67
CA THR A 32 -7.94 13.61 4.69
C THR A 32 -8.98 12.53 4.33
N GLU A 33 -9.30 12.41 3.04
CA GLU A 33 -10.20 11.38 2.50
C GLU A 33 -9.63 9.98 2.70
N ILE A 34 -8.35 9.75 2.36
CA ILE A 34 -7.67 8.46 2.56
C ILE A 34 -7.59 8.12 4.06
N ALA A 35 -7.23 9.08 4.90
CA ALA A 35 -7.13 8.89 6.34
C ALA A 35 -8.50 8.56 6.97
N THR A 36 -9.58 9.22 6.53
CA THR A 36 -10.94 8.95 7.02
C THR A 36 -11.43 7.59 6.54
N GLN A 37 -11.22 7.27 5.26
CA GLN A 37 -11.61 5.98 4.69
C GLN A 37 -10.91 4.82 5.40
N SER A 38 -9.62 4.95 5.75
CA SER A 38 -8.86 3.86 6.38
C SER A 38 -9.42 3.43 7.74
N VAL A 39 -9.98 4.36 8.52
CA VAL A 39 -10.59 4.04 9.82
C VAL A 39 -12.04 3.55 9.69
N GLN A 40 -12.71 3.85 8.58
CA GLN A 40 -14.08 3.42 8.29
C GLN A 40 -14.17 2.02 7.65
N LEU A 41 -13.05 1.47 7.17
CA LEU A 41 -13.03 0.12 6.61
C LEU A 41 -13.57 -0.92 7.61
N PRO A 42 -14.34 -1.92 7.15
CA PRO A 42 -14.72 -3.05 8.00
C PRO A 42 -13.50 -3.71 8.64
N THR A 43 -13.65 -4.18 9.87
CA THR A 43 -12.60 -4.92 10.58
C THR A 43 -12.18 -6.21 9.85
N THR A 44 -13.04 -6.71 8.97
CA THR A 44 -12.78 -7.89 8.12
C THR A 44 -11.75 -7.67 7.02
N VAL A 45 -11.43 -6.42 6.66
CA VAL A 45 -10.42 -6.14 5.61
C VAL A 45 -9.01 -6.45 6.12
N ASN A 46 -8.63 -5.83 7.24
CA ASN A 46 -7.41 -6.09 7.99
C ASN A 46 -7.46 -5.24 9.29
N SER A 47 -6.76 -5.66 10.33
CA SER A 47 -6.53 -4.86 11.55
C SER A 47 -5.25 -4.01 11.49
N ASP A 48 -4.33 -4.28 10.57
CA ASP A 48 -3.08 -3.54 10.43
C ASP A 48 -3.34 -2.11 9.91
N PRO A 49 -2.87 -1.06 10.61
CA PRO A 49 -3.09 0.32 10.19
C PRO A 49 -2.47 0.68 8.83
N ALA A 50 -1.32 0.11 8.48
CA ALA A 50 -0.66 0.40 7.21
C ALA A 50 -1.41 -0.25 6.04
N ASP A 51 -1.84 -1.51 6.19
CA ASP A 51 -2.66 -2.19 5.18
C ASP A 51 -3.97 -1.44 4.94
N ARG A 52 -4.61 -0.94 6.00
CA ARG A 52 -5.84 -0.14 5.89
C ARG A 52 -5.62 1.17 5.14
N LEU A 53 -4.50 1.85 5.35
CA LEU A 53 -4.14 3.04 4.57
C LEU A 53 -3.91 2.70 3.08
N ILE A 54 -3.26 1.58 2.79
CA ILE A 54 -3.02 1.12 1.41
C ILE A 54 -4.35 0.79 0.72
N VAL A 55 -5.24 0.04 1.37
CA VAL A 55 -6.57 -0.29 0.84
C VAL A 55 -7.41 0.98 0.62
N ALA A 56 -7.46 1.88 1.61
CA ALA A 56 -8.17 3.14 1.49
C ALA A 56 -7.64 4.00 0.33
N THR A 57 -6.32 4.03 0.13
CA THR A 57 -5.71 4.71 -1.01
C THR A 57 -6.19 4.11 -2.34
N ALA A 58 -6.22 2.78 -2.46
CA ALA A 58 -6.72 2.11 -3.66
C ALA A 58 -8.20 2.41 -3.93
N ILE A 59 -9.05 2.40 -2.89
CA ILE A 59 -10.48 2.74 -3.01
C ILE A 59 -10.66 4.18 -3.52
N VAL A 60 -10.03 5.15 -2.85
CA VAL A 60 -10.14 6.59 -3.21
C VAL A 60 -9.62 6.85 -4.62
N LYS A 61 -8.54 6.17 -5.03
CA LYS A 61 -7.97 6.29 -6.37
C LYS A 61 -8.65 5.41 -7.42
N LYS A 62 -9.65 4.61 -7.03
CA LYS A 62 -10.31 3.62 -7.90
C LYS A 62 -9.31 2.69 -8.61
N ALA A 63 -8.26 2.32 -7.90
CA ALA A 63 -7.16 1.50 -8.40
C ALA A 63 -7.36 0.03 -8.02
N THR A 64 -6.70 -0.86 -8.76
CA THR A 64 -6.57 -2.27 -8.36
C THR A 64 -5.39 -2.43 -7.40
N LEU A 65 -5.59 -3.15 -6.30
CA LEU A 65 -4.55 -3.38 -5.31
C LEU A 65 -3.69 -4.59 -5.70
N VAL A 66 -2.39 -4.37 -5.95
CA VAL A 66 -1.42 -5.46 -6.11
C VAL A 66 -0.99 -5.94 -4.73
N THR A 67 -1.27 -7.20 -4.36
CA THR A 67 -0.90 -7.72 -3.03
C THR A 67 -0.77 -9.23 -2.95
N ALA A 68 0.26 -9.70 -2.25
CA ALA A 68 0.48 -11.12 -1.95
C ALA A 68 -0.49 -11.61 -0.87
N ASP A 69 -0.93 -10.68 -0.03
CA ASP A 69 -1.62 -10.96 1.20
C ASP A 69 -2.97 -11.62 0.91
N HIS A 70 -3.14 -12.83 1.45
CA HIS A 70 -4.32 -13.63 1.19
C HIS A 70 -5.58 -13.06 1.86
N ASN A 71 -5.44 -12.35 2.98
CA ASN A 71 -6.56 -11.70 3.67
C ASN A 71 -7.05 -10.50 2.87
N LEU A 72 -6.14 -9.72 2.29
CA LEU A 72 -6.52 -8.62 1.40
C LEU A 72 -7.09 -9.14 0.07
N ARG A 73 -6.60 -10.26 -0.46
CA ARG A 73 -7.19 -10.86 -1.67
C ARG A 73 -8.57 -11.48 -1.48
N SER A 74 -8.91 -11.90 -0.26
CA SER A 74 -10.23 -12.48 0.03
C SER A 74 -11.31 -11.44 0.30
N THR A 75 -10.96 -10.16 0.44
CA THR A 75 -11.95 -9.10 0.64
C THR A 75 -12.67 -8.74 -0.66
N SER A 76 -13.97 -8.49 -0.58
CA SER A 76 -14.78 -7.98 -1.69
C SER A 76 -14.77 -6.45 -1.80
N GLN A 77 -14.04 -5.75 -0.92
CA GLN A 77 -14.06 -4.28 -0.82
C GLN A 77 -13.22 -3.58 -1.90
N ILE A 78 -12.25 -4.27 -2.50
CA ILE A 78 -11.33 -3.71 -3.49
C ILE A 78 -10.94 -4.81 -4.50
N PRO A 79 -10.85 -4.52 -5.81
CA PRO A 79 -10.26 -5.46 -6.75
C PRO A 79 -8.78 -5.67 -6.42
N THR A 80 -8.33 -6.92 -6.46
CA THR A 80 -6.94 -7.31 -6.18
C THR A 80 -6.33 -8.14 -7.30
N ILE A 81 -5.00 -8.04 -7.45
CA ILE A 81 -4.18 -8.88 -8.33
C ILE A 81 -2.88 -9.27 -7.60
N TRP A 82 -2.25 -10.39 -8.00
CA TRP A 82 -0.95 -10.83 -7.48
C TRP A 82 -0.04 -11.28 -8.61
#